data_AF-A0A132HL69-F1
#
_entry.id   AF-A0A132HL69-F1
#
_cell.length_a   1.000
_cell.length_b   1.000
_cell.length_c   1.000
_cell.angle_alpha   90.00
_cell.angle_beta   90.00
_cell.angle_gamma   90.00
#
_symmetry.space_group_name_H-M   'P 1'
#
loop_
_entity.id
_entity.type
_entity.pdbx_description
1 polymer ?
#
loop_
_entity_poly.entity_id
_entity_poly.type
_entity_poly.pdbx_seq_one_letter_code
_entity_poly.pdbx_strand_id
1 'polypeptide(L)'
;MTIDSALERYLQTLPREPVPGRELWRDVNGQVQGQYFQCSLTSAFEPLVTLADRGVVAHEGSIRTYAEDGVGLAAWKLFAMAADDTSLVSLDRLTRLVHAINYFAADGEHKLVLNVHNRLLAAVADDHGAAFRRALESLGLPIGRFVIQVPASANDDLPLLLHVVGNYRRNGFAVSLQASDPAEAGALMAHAMPDWLKLDMRRTWTDRQLSGLRASAEGAGVTLIGRRLQDDEAVERLQNAGIVLGQGRVIADEPVPARGLHVRAVPEQHKLERA
;
A
#
# COMPACT_ATOMS: atom_id res chain seq x y z
N MET A 1 7.42 14.61 -31.44
CA MET A 1 8.34 13.65 -30.79
C MET A 1 8.06 13.73 -29.31
N THR A 2 7.33 12.77 -28.76
CA THR A 2 7.10 12.69 -27.30
C THR A 2 8.42 12.24 -26.68
N ILE A 3 8.90 12.94 -25.66
CA ILE A 3 10.11 12.55 -24.94
C ILE A 3 9.71 11.51 -23.90
N ASP A 4 10.27 10.31 -24.01
CA ASP A 4 10.04 9.23 -23.04
C ASP A 4 10.41 9.70 -21.62
N SER A 5 9.49 9.46 -20.68
CA SER A 5 9.68 9.69 -19.26
C SER A 5 10.89 8.92 -18.72
N ALA A 6 11.38 9.31 -17.53
CA ALA A 6 12.49 8.59 -16.88
C ALA A 6 12.12 7.12 -16.59
N LEU A 7 10.87 6.86 -16.20
CA LEU A 7 10.34 5.52 -15.99
C LEU A 7 10.33 4.70 -17.28
N GLU A 8 9.81 5.24 -18.38
CA GLU A 8 9.75 4.52 -19.67
C GLU A 8 11.15 4.13 -20.16
N ARG A 9 12.11 5.05 -20.06
CA ARG A 9 13.52 4.77 -20.37
C ARG A 9 14.09 3.69 -19.46
N TYR A 10 13.83 3.75 -18.16
CA TYR A 10 14.26 2.71 -17.22
C TYR A 10 13.68 1.34 -17.57
N LEU A 11 12.37 1.27 -17.85
CA LEU A 11 11.71 0.04 -18.26
C LEU A 11 12.38 -0.55 -19.49
N GLN A 12 12.69 0.26 -20.52
CA GLN A 12 13.38 -0.19 -21.74
C GLN A 12 14.73 -0.88 -21.46
N THR A 13 15.42 -0.55 -20.35
CA THR A 13 16.67 -1.20 -19.95
C THR A 13 16.50 -2.57 -19.30
N LEU A 14 15.29 -2.91 -18.83
CA LEU A 14 15.04 -4.16 -18.13
C LEU A 14 15.03 -5.34 -19.11
N PRO A 15 15.72 -6.46 -18.76
CA PRO A 15 15.63 -7.72 -19.48
C PRO A 15 14.18 -8.20 -19.63
N ARG A 16 13.92 -9.00 -20.66
CA ARG A 16 12.60 -9.61 -20.92
C ARG A 16 12.41 -11.00 -20.30
N GLU A 17 13.43 -11.45 -19.59
CA GLU A 17 13.49 -12.74 -18.89
C GLU A 17 14.43 -12.59 -17.68
N PRO A 18 14.35 -13.48 -16.67
CA PRO A 18 15.29 -13.47 -15.54
C PRO A 18 16.73 -13.64 -16.02
N VAL A 19 17.63 -12.75 -15.58
CA VAL A 19 19.07 -12.80 -15.91
C VAL A 19 19.89 -12.86 -14.62
N PRO A 20 20.89 -13.75 -14.49
CA PRO A 20 21.76 -13.79 -13.31
C PRO A 20 22.37 -12.42 -12.98
N GLY A 21 22.31 -12.02 -11.71
CA GLY A 21 22.83 -10.74 -11.23
C GLY A 21 21.92 -9.53 -11.50
N ARG A 22 20.72 -9.73 -12.08
CA ARG A 22 19.70 -8.68 -12.21
C ARG A 22 18.51 -9.01 -11.33
N GLU A 23 18.18 -8.09 -10.43
CA GLU A 23 17.02 -8.23 -9.53
C GLU A 23 15.69 -7.92 -10.21
N LEU A 24 15.68 -7.22 -11.36
CA LEU A 24 14.47 -6.76 -12.04
C LEU A 24 14.48 -7.16 -13.51
N TRP A 25 13.33 -7.63 -13.98
CA TRP A 25 13.05 -7.96 -15.38
C TRP A 25 11.57 -7.68 -15.71
N ARG A 26 11.19 -7.69 -16.98
CA ARG A 26 9.82 -7.51 -17.45
C ARG A 26 9.30 -8.78 -18.08
N ASP A 27 8.10 -9.19 -17.71
CA ASP A 27 7.45 -10.32 -18.35
C ASP A 27 6.86 -9.96 -19.73
N VAL A 28 6.27 -10.95 -20.38
CA VAL A 28 5.63 -10.82 -21.71
C VAL A 28 4.47 -9.82 -21.74
N ASN A 29 3.87 -9.51 -20.59
CA ASN A 29 2.80 -8.51 -20.45
C ASN A 29 3.35 -7.12 -20.11
N GLY A 30 4.68 -6.96 -20.04
CA GLY A 30 5.35 -5.72 -19.67
C GLY A 30 5.36 -5.44 -18.17
N GLN A 31 4.84 -6.35 -17.33
CA GLN A 31 4.82 -6.17 -15.89
C GLN A 31 6.21 -6.47 -15.32
N VAL A 32 6.70 -5.59 -14.45
CA VAL A 32 7.99 -5.75 -13.78
C VAL A 32 7.90 -6.80 -12.69
N GLN A 33 8.90 -7.66 -12.70
CA GLN A 33 9.10 -8.78 -11.80
C GLN A 33 10.39 -8.54 -11.01
N GLY A 34 10.34 -8.80 -9.70
CA GLY A 34 11.51 -8.84 -8.83
C GLY A 34 12.00 -10.27 -8.63
N GLN A 35 13.28 -10.51 -8.82
CA GLN A 35 13.92 -11.78 -8.49
C GLN A 35 14.49 -11.72 -7.07
N TYR A 36 14.06 -12.66 -6.24
CA TYR A 36 14.62 -12.84 -4.90
C TYR A 36 14.89 -14.33 -4.65
N PHE A 37 16.16 -14.70 -4.52
CA PHE A 37 16.62 -16.08 -4.58
C PHE A 37 16.06 -16.82 -5.81
N GLN A 38 15.26 -17.87 -5.61
CA GLN A 38 14.63 -18.68 -6.66
C GLN A 38 13.15 -18.30 -6.90
N CYS A 39 12.69 -17.17 -6.35
CA CYS A 39 11.30 -16.73 -6.46
C CYS A 39 11.22 -15.44 -7.27
N SER A 40 10.21 -15.37 -8.14
CA SER A 40 9.79 -14.12 -8.77
C SER A 40 8.62 -13.53 -7.98
N LEU A 41 8.67 -12.21 -7.75
CA LEU A 41 7.62 -11.44 -7.08
C LEU A 41 7.14 -10.30 -7.96
N THR A 42 5.86 -9.97 -7.85
CA THR A 42 5.26 -8.82 -8.52
C THR A 42 4.12 -8.22 -7.71
N SER A 43 3.41 -7.27 -8.32
CA SER A 43 2.40 -6.45 -7.68
C SER A 43 0.99 -6.91 -8.00
N ALA A 44 0.14 -6.89 -6.98
CA ALA A 44 -1.28 -6.64 -7.12
C ALA A 44 -1.67 -5.40 -6.30
N PHE A 45 -2.81 -4.82 -6.62
CA PHE A 45 -3.26 -3.55 -6.09
C PHE A 45 -4.68 -3.67 -5.55
N GLU A 46 -4.84 -3.43 -4.26
CA GLU A 46 -6.12 -3.42 -3.58
C GLU A 46 -6.67 -2.00 -3.56
N PRO A 47 -7.88 -1.75 -4.07
CA PRO A 47 -8.45 -0.41 -4.04
C PRO A 47 -8.86 -0.01 -2.62
N LEU A 48 -8.57 1.23 -2.29
CA LEU A 48 -9.16 1.96 -1.18
C LEU A 48 -10.19 2.91 -1.79
N VAL A 49 -11.43 2.81 -1.32
CA VAL A 49 -12.58 3.46 -1.96
C VAL A 49 -13.33 4.37 -1.00
N THR A 50 -14.09 5.29 -1.56
CA THR A 50 -15.18 5.96 -0.86
C THR A 50 -16.29 4.97 -0.54
N LEU A 51 -16.87 5.08 0.66
CA LEU A 51 -17.94 4.17 1.08
C LEU A 51 -19.28 4.48 0.42
N ALA A 52 -19.50 5.71 -0.05
CA ALA A 52 -20.76 6.15 -0.65
C ALA A 52 -20.99 5.60 -2.06
N ASP A 53 -20.00 5.73 -2.95
CA ASP A 53 -20.12 5.45 -4.38
C ASP A 53 -19.04 4.49 -4.90
N ARG A 54 -18.21 3.93 -4.01
CA ARG A 54 -17.11 3.00 -4.33
C ARG A 54 -16.06 3.59 -5.28
N GLY A 55 -15.99 4.90 -5.38
CA GLY A 55 -14.95 5.61 -6.12
C GLY A 55 -13.56 5.33 -5.53
N VAL A 56 -12.61 4.94 -6.37
CA VAL A 56 -11.23 4.66 -5.94
C VAL A 56 -10.52 5.97 -5.57
N VAL A 57 -9.86 5.99 -4.42
CA VAL A 57 -9.07 7.14 -3.96
C VAL A 57 -7.58 6.82 -3.79
N ALA A 58 -7.26 5.52 -3.66
CA ALA A 58 -5.89 5.00 -3.58
C ALA A 58 -5.87 3.51 -3.87
N HIS A 59 -4.67 2.97 -4.05
CA HIS A 59 -4.43 1.54 -4.10
C HIS A 59 -3.36 1.14 -3.07
N GLU A 60 -3.52 -0.02 -2.44
CA GLU A 60 -2.50 -0.64 -1.60
C GLU A 60 -1.79 -1.75 -2.37
N GLY A 61 -0.45 -1.66 -2.43
CA GLY A 61 0.38 -2.69 -3.06
C GLY A 61 0.47 -3.94 -2.19
N SER A 62 0.21 -5.08 -2.80
CA SER A 62 0.39 -6.40 -2.21
C SER A 62 1.27 -7.27 -3.11
N ILE A 63 2.12 -8.10 -2.47
CA ILE A 63 3.00 -9.01 -3.20
C ILE A 63 2.17 -10.17 -3.75
N ARG A 64 2.39 -10.46 -5.03
CA ARG A 64 2.11 -11.75 -5.65
C ARG A 64 3.43 -12.43 -5.96
N THR A 65 3.51 -13.73 -5.79
CA THR A 65 4.71 -14.51 -6.14
C THR A 65 4.34 -15.54 -7.18
N TYR A 66 5.33 -15.91 -7.98
CA TYR A 66 5.26 -16.99 -8.95
C TYR A 66 6.48 -17.89 -8.76
N ALA A 67 6.28 -19.18 -8.97
CA ALA A 67 7.35 -20.16 -9.14
C ALA A 67 7.25 -20.74 -10.56
N GLU A 68 8.35 -21.31 -11.09
CA GLU A 68 8.37 -21.92 -12.43
C GLU A 68 7.30 -23.02 -12.61
N ASP A 69 6.81 -23.61 -11.51
CA ASP A 69 5.77 -24.65 -11.46
C ASP A 69 4.34 -24.14 -11.17
N GLY A 70 4.14 -22.82 -11.04
CA GLY A 70 2.81 -22.21 -10.91
C GLY A 70 2.65 -21.19 -9.78
N VAL A 71 1.60 -21.36 -8.96
CA VAL A 71 1.22 -20.42 -7.90
C VAL A 71 2.36 -20.32 -6.88
N GLY A 72 2.94 -19.14 -6.74
CA GLY A 72 4.06 -18.92 -5.83
C GLY A 72 3.66 -18.95 -4.35
N LEU A 73 4.68 -18.77 -3.51
CA LEU A 73 4.56 -18.71 -2.06
C LEU A 73 3.69 -17.55 -1.55
N ALA A 74 2.83 -17.79 -0.56
CA ALA A 74 2.18 -16.70 0.18
C ALA A 74 3.24 -15.67 0.65
N ALA A 75 2.94 -14.37 0.58
CA ALA A 75 3.93 -13.31 0.85
C ALA A 75 4.71 -13.51 2.16
N TRP A 76 4.06 -13.99 3.22
CA TRP A 76 4.71 -14.29 4.50
C TRP A 76 5.80 -15.37 4.40
N LYS A 77 5.64 -16.37 3.53
CA LYS A 77 6.66 -17.42 3.30
C LYS A 77 7.89 -16.85 2.61
N LEU A 78 7.73 -15.90 1.69
CA LEU A 78 8.84 -15.21 1.05
C LEU A 78 9.66 -14.40 2.06
N PHE A 79 8.99 -13.65 2.93
CA PHE A 79 9.67 -12.91 3.99
C PHE A 79 10.29 -13.82 5.06
N ALA A 80 9.70 -14.99 5.33
CA ALA A 80 10.29 -15.99 6.23
C ALA A 80 11.59 -16.62 5.67
N MET A 81 11.83 -16.55 4.36
CA MET A 81 13.09 -17.01 3.75
C MET A 81 14.26 -16.03 3.93
N ALA A 82 14.01 -14.79 4.36
CA ALA A 82 15.08 -13.85 4.66
C ALA A 82 15.85 -14.32 5.90
N ALA A 83 17.10 -14.76 5.69
CA ALA A 83 17.93 -15.38 6.71
C ALA A 83 18.41 -14.39 7.79
N ASP A 84 18.57 -13.12 7.43
CA ASP A 84 19.05 -12.04 8.29
C ASP A 84 18.31 -10.71 8.00
N ASP A 85 18.56 -9.70 8.85
CA ASP A 85 17.91 -8.40 8.73
C ASP A 85 18.32 -7.67 7.43
N THR A 86 19.56 -7.84 6.95
CA THR A 86 20.05 -7.24 5.69
C THR A 86 19.28 -7.76 4.47
N SER A 87 19.06 -9.07 4.41
CA SER A 87 18.31 -9.73 3.35
C SER A 87 16.85 -9.28 3.38
N LEU A 88 16.28 -9.12 4.58
CA LEU A 88 14.92 -8.64 4.75
C LEU A 88 14.76 -7.18 4.30
N VAL A 89 15.73 -6.31 4.63
CA VAL A 89 15.76 -4.91 4.17
C VAL A 89 15.77 -4.87 2.64
N SER A 90 16.58 -5.72 2.02
CA SER A 90 16.72 -5.80 0.57
C SER A 90 15.41 -6.25 -0.10
N LEU A 91 14.76 -7.28 0.45
CA LEU A 91 13.47 -7.78 -0.04
C LEU A 91 12.34 -6.74 0.03
N ASP A 92 12.26 -5.98 1.13
CA ASP A 92 11.26 -4.92 1.28
C ASP A 92 11.51 -3.73 0.35
N ARG A 93 12.78 -3.32 0.19
CA ARG A 93 13.15 -2.29 -0.80
C ARG A 93 12.79 -2.73 -2.21
N LEU A 94 13.10 -3.98 -2.58
CA LEU A 94 12.74 -4.57 -3.87
C LEU A 94 11.22 -4.57 -4.06
N THR A 95 10.48 -5.03 -3.06
CA THR A 95 9.00 -5.06 -3.07
C THR A 95 8.41 -3.68 -3.34
N ARG A 96 8.83 -2.66 -2.57
CA ARG A 96 8.31 -1.30 -2.72
C ARG A 96 8.66 -0.69 -4.07
N LEU A 97 9.86 -0.98 -4.58
CA LEU A 97 10.29 -0.53 -5.91
C LEU A 97 9.47 -1.19 -7.02
N VAL A 98 9.25 -2.50 -6.95
CA VAL A 98 8.42 -3.25 -7.90
C VAL A 98 6.98 -2.73 -7.91
N HIS A 99 6.39 -2.46 -6.73
CA HIS A 99 5.07 -1.85 -6.62
C HIS A 99 5.01 -0.46 -7.25
N ALA A 100 5.99 0.40 -6.96
CA ALA A 100 6.07 1.73 -7.53
C ALA A 100 6.16 1.68 -9.06
N ILE A 101 7.10 0.91 -9.60
CA ILE A 101 7.30 0.81 -11.05
C ILE A 101 6.02 0.28 -11.73
N ASN A 102 5.46 -0.82 -11.25
CA ASN A 102 4.28 -1.43 -11.87
C ASN A 102 3.05 -0.52 -11.82
N TYR A 103 2.85 0.20 -10.70
CA TYR A 103 1.69 1.06 -10.55
C TYR A 103 1.73 2.25 -11.51
N PHE A 104 2.89 2.90 -11.64
CA PHE A 104 3.04 4.07 -12.50
C PHE A 104 3.28 3.71 -13.97
N ALA A 105 3.81 2.53 -14.27
CA ALA A 105 3.90 2.03 -15.65
C ALA A 105 2.53 1.63 -16.23
N ALA A 106 1.53 1.41 -15.38
CA ALA A 106 0.14 1.17 -15.75
C ALA A 106 -0.73 2.41 -15.49
N ASP A 107 -0.15 3.61 -15.65
CA ASP A 107 -0.75 4.92 -15.43
C ASP A 107 -1.70 5.02 -14.23
N GLY A 108 -1.37 4.37 -13.10
CA GLY A 108 -2.16 4.52 -11.89
C GLY A 108 -2.32 6.01 -11.60
N GLU A 109 -3.54 6.46 -11.29
CA GLU A 109 -3.87 7.89 -11.13
C GLU A 109 -3.91 8.33 -9.65
N HIS A 110 -4.24 7.40 -8.76
CA HIS A 110 -4.48 7.66 -7.34
C HIS A 110 -3.23 7.50 -6.46
N LYS A 111 -3.34 7.76 -5.15
CA LYS A 111 -2.22 7.48 -4.23
C LYS A 111 -1.89 5.98 -4.19
N LEU A 112 -0.62 5.66 -3.98
CA LEU A 112 -0.13 4.29 -3.79
C LEU A 112 0.31 4.11 -2.33
N VAL A 113 -0.35 3.19 -1.63
CA VAL A 113 0.00 2.76 -0.27
C VAL A 113 1.00 1.62 -0.35
N LEU A 114 2.15 1.78 0.29
CA LEU A 114 3.23 0.80 0.36
C LEU A 114 3.43 0.34 1.79
N ASN A 115 3.39 -0.97 2.00
CA ASN A 115 3.64 -1.58 3.30
C ASN A 115 5.14 -1.63 3.62
N VAL A 116 5.48 -1.41 4.89
CA VAL A 116 6.82 -1.67 5.44
C VAL A 116 6.77 -2.95 6.28
N HIS A 117 7.76 -3.82 6.12
CA HIS A 117 7.86 -5.04 6.91
C HIS A 117 8.28 -4.78 8.38
N ASN A 118 7.69 -5.52 9.34
CA ASN A 118 7.82 -5.27 10.79
C ASN A 118 9.27 -5.25 11.33
N ARG A 119 10.09 -6.23 10.97
CA ARG A 119 11.47 -6.37 11.43
C ARG A 119 12.42 -5.31 10.89
N LEU A 120 12.00 -4.51 9.91
CA LEU A 120 12.79 -3.41 9.37
C LEU A 120 12.73 -2.16 10.22
N LEU A 121 11.75 -2.11 11.12
CA LEU A 121 11.64 -1.03 12.05
C LEU A 121 12.76 -1.04 13.08
N ALA A 122 13.51 -2.13 13.28
CA ALA A 122 14.65 -2.16 14.20
C ALA A 122 16.00 -1.82 13.52
N ALA A 123 16.07 -1.87 12.19
CA ALA A 123 17.28 -1.59 11.40
C ALA A 123 17.55 -0.08 11.20
N VAL A 124 17.03 0.76 12.10
CA VAL A 124 16.88 2.24 12.06
C VAL A 124 18.17 3.04 11.90
N ALA A 125 19.33 2.39 11.80
CA ALA A 125 20.59 3.08 11.56
C ALA A 125 20.64 3.72 10.15
N ASP A 126 19.85 3.23 9.19
CA ASP A 126 19.83 3.70 7.80
C ASP A 126 18.69 4.70 7.52
N ASP A 127 18.99 5.78 6.79
CA ASP A 127 17.99 6.75 6.30
C ASP A 127 17.15 6.15 5.14
N HIS A 128 16.30 5.18 5.47
CA HIS A 128 15.48 4.42 4.53
C HIS A 128 14.51 5.30 3.73
N GLY A 129 13.93 6.32 4.35
CA GLY A 129 13.08 7.29 3.67
C GLY A 129 13.85 8.01 2.56
N ALA A 130 15.07 8.50 2.84
CA ALA A 130 15.87 9.20 1.83
C ALA A 130 16.36 8.25 0.74
N ALA A 131 16.75 7.02 1.09
CA ALA A 131 17.15 6.02 0.11
C ALA A 131 16.01 5.70 -0.86
N PHE A 132 14.80 5.48 -0.34
CA PHE A 132 13.64 5.19 -1.18
C PHE A 132 13.23 6.42 -2.02
N ARG A 133 13.25 7.62 -1.43
CA ARG A 133 13.01 8.87 -2.16
C ARG A 133 13.95 9.02 -3.36
N ARG A 134 15.25 8.81 -3.18
CA ARG A 134 16.23 8.88 -4.29
C ARG A 134 15.92 7.89 -5.41
N ALA A 135 15.49 6.67 -5.07
CA ALA A 135 15.10 5.67 -6.06
C ALA A 135 13.84 6.07 -6.84
N LEU A 136 12.87 6.71 -6.19
CA LEU A 136 11.67 7.23 -6.86
C LEU A 136 11.99 8.45 -7.74
N GLU A 137 12.84 9.36 -7.27
CA GLU A 137 13.28 10.55 -8.02
C GLU A 137 14.06 10.17 -9.27
N SER A 138 14.91 9.14 -9.22
CA SER A 138 15.65 8.66 -10.41
C SER A 138 14.75 8.06 -11.49
N LEU A 139 13.57 7.57 -11.10
CA LEU A 139 12.50 7.10 -11.98
C LEU A 139 11.53 8.22 -12.41
N GLY A 140 11.70 9.45 -11.90
CA GLY A 140 10.81 10.57 -12.17
C GLY A 140 9.42 10.42 -11.53
N LEU A 141 9.29 9.64 -10.46
CA LEU A 141 8.00 9.33 -9.84
C LEU A 141 7.53 10.42 -8.87
N PRO A 142 6.21 10.70 -8.79
CA PRO A 142 5.68 11.79 -7.98
C PRO A 142 5.60 11.42 -6.50
N ILE A 143 6.61 11.85 -5.71
CA ILE A 143 6.75 11.52 -4.27
C ILE A 143 5.46 11.76 -3.46
N GLY A 144 4.73 12.85 -3.71
CA GLY A 144 3.48 13.18 -3.00
C GLY A 144 2.31 12.21 -3.23
N ARG A 145 2.45 11.25 -4.15
CA ARG A 145 1.46 10.19 -4.40
C ARG A 145 1.70 8.92 -3.58
N PHE A 146 2.77 8.86 -2.80
CA PHE A 146 3.09 7.69 -1.98
C PHE A 146 2.64 7.87 -0.53
N VAL A 147 2.02 6.82 0.02
CA VAL A 147 1.66 6.70 1.43
C VAL A 147 2.39 5.48 1.99
N ILE A 148 3.18 5.66 3.05
CA ILE A 148 3.91 4.56 3.68
C ILE A 148 3.09 4.02 4.85
N GLN A 149 2.65 2.77 4.75
CA GLN A 149 1.94 2.09 5.82
C GLN A 149 2.92 1.40 6.75
N VAL A 150 3.02 1.93 7.97
CA VAL A 150 3.83 1.35 9.05
C VAL A 150 3.08 0.13 9.61
N PRO A 151 3.77 -0.98 9.88
CA PRO A 151 3.12 -2.18 10.40
C PRO A 151 2.68 -1.95 11.85
N ALA A 152 1.53 -2.53 12.22
CA ALA A 152 0.92 -2.32 13.54
C ALA A 152 1.82 -2.73 14.72
N SER A 153 2.77 -3.65 14.53
CA SER A 153 3.75 -4.02 15.57
C SER A 153 4.67 -2.86 15.97
N ALA A 154 4.74 -1.77 15.19
CA ALA A 154 5.44 -0.56 15.59
C ALA A 154 4.79 0.13 16.78
N ASN A 155 3.48 -0.06 16.98
CA ASN A 155 2.71 0.61 18.01
C ASN A 155 3.18 0.22 19.42
N ASP A 156 3.83 -0.94 19.56
CA ASP A 156 4.38 -1.46 20.82
C ASP A 156 5.62 -0.69 21.30
N ASP A 157 6.28 0.09 20.43
CA ASP A 157 7.45 0.92 20.75
C ASP A 157 7.25 2.34 20.19
N LEU A 158 6.70 3.22 21.03
CA LEU A 158 6.37 4.59 20.63
C LEU A 158 7.60 5.41 20.18
N PRO A 159 8.74 5.43 20.90
CA PRO A 159 9.95 6.10 20.41
C PRO A 159 10.35 5.67 19.00
N LEU A 160 10.30 4.35 18.74
CA LEU A 160 10.62 3.80 17.44
C LEU A 160 9.61 4.23 16.37
N LEU A 161 8.32 4.12 16.66
CA LEU A 161 7.25 4.56 15.78
C LEU A 161 7.43 6.04 15.39
N LEU A 162 7.65 6.93 16.36
CA LEU A 162 7.84 8.36 16.11
C LEU A 162 9.06 8.63 15.25
N HIS A 163 10.16 7.89 15.47
CA HIS A 163 11.33 7.99 14.62
C HIS A 163 11.00 7.62 13.16
N VAL A 164 10.34 6.48 12.94
CA VAL A 164 9.99 5.97 11.60
C VAL A 164 9.01 6.91 10.89
N VAL A 165 7.96 7.34 11.57
CA VAL A 165 6.99 8.32 11.04
C VAL A 165 7.71 9.62 10.65
N GLY A 166 8.56 10.13 11.55
CA GLY A 166 9.34 11.33 11.29
C GLY A 166 10.29 11.18 10.09
N ASN A 167 10.95 10.03 9.93
CA ASN A 167 11.85 9.77 8.81
C ASN A 167 11.12 9.82 7.46
N TYR A 168 9.98 9.13 7.34
CA TYR A 168 9.21 9.14 6.09
C TYR A 168 8.60 10.51 5.78
N ARG A 169 8.06 11.22 6.79
CA ARG A 169 7.49 12.56 6.59
C ARG A 169 8.53 13.59 6.15
N ARG A 170 9.71 13.60 6.78
CA ARG A 170 10.82 14.49 6.38
C ARG A 170 11.28 14.25 4.93
N ASN A 171 11.05 13.04 4.41
CA ASN A 171 11.36 12.67 3.03
C ASN A 171 10.19 12.90 2.05
N GLY A 172 9.08 13.52 2.49
CA GLY A 172 7.97 13.95 1.64
C GLY A 172 6.87 12.92 1.43
N PHE A 173 6.89 11.81 2.18
CA PHE A 173 5.87 10.78 2.14
C PHE A 173 4.74 11.08 3.14
N ALA A 174 3.50 10.78 2.75
CA ALA A 174 2.43 10.62 3.71
C ALA A 174 2.61 9.29 4.48
N VAL A 175 2.14 9.23 5.72
CA VAL A 175 2.26 8.05 6.57
C VAL A 175 0.90 7.55 7.03
N SER A 176 0.68 6.24 6.88
CA SER A 176 -0.49 5.55 7.38
C SER A 176 -0.12 4.66 8.56
N LEU A 177 -0.90 4.74 9.64
CA LEU A 177 -0.83 3.84 10.78
C LEU A 177 -2.09 2.96 10.84
N GLN A 178 -2.08 1.99 11.74
CA GLN A 178 -3.15 1.01 11.90
C GLN A 178 -3.49 0.86 13.38
N ALA A 179 -4.78 0.82 13.69
CA ALA A 179 -5.28 0.61 15.04
C ALA A 179 -6.27 -0.57 15.13
N SER A 180 -6.21 -1.28 16.24
CA SER A 180 -7.06 -2.41 16.57
C SER A 180 -8.08 -2.11 17.68
N ASP A 181 -7.88 -1.03 18.43
CA ASP A 181 -8.80 -0.56 19.46
C ASP A 181 -8.79 0.97 19.63
N PRO A 182 -9.78 1.56 20.34
CA PRO A 182 -9.90 3.01 20.47
C PRO A 182 -8.80 3.69 21.28
N ALA A 183 -8.24 3.00 22.28
CA ALA A 183 -7.18 3.58 23.10
C ALA A 183 -5.89 3.70 22.28
N GLU A 184 -5.55 2.65 21.53
CA GLU A 184 -4.47 2.67 20.56
C GLU A 184 -4.70 3.75 19.50
N ALA A 185 -5.89 3.79 18.88
CA ALA A 185 -6.22 4.81 17.88
C ALA A 185 -6.04 6.25 18.41
N GLY A 186 -6.51 6.52 19.63
CA GLY A 186 -6.33 7.82 20.30
C GLY A 186 -4.87 8.16 20.54
N ALA A 187 -4.07 7.22 21.05
CA ALA A 187 -2.65 7.42 21.31
C ALA A 187 -1.86 7.70 20.01
N LEU A 188 -2.15 6.96 18.94
CA LEU A 188 -1.50 7.16 17.64
C LEU A 188 -1.81 8.53 17.05
N MET A 189 -3.07 8.99 17.13
CA MET A 189 -3.42 10.34 16.68
C MET A 189 -2.74 11.43 17.52
N ALA A 190 -2.71 11.27 18.85
CA ALA A 190 -2.15 12.27 19.75
C ALA A 190 -0.62 12.40 19.64
N HIS A 191 0.09 11.28 19.46
CA HIS A 191 1.56 11.27 19.52
C HIS A 191 2.21 11.22 18.14
N ALA A 192 1.72 10.37 17.24
CA ALA A 192 2.34 10.15 15.93
C ALA A 192 1.74 11.03 14.82
N MET A 193 0.52 11.56 15.02
CA MET A 193 -0.20 12.45 14.10
C MET A 193 -0.13 11.98 12.63
N PRO A 194 -0.50 10.73 12.31
CA PRO A 194 -0.34 10.22 10.95
C PRO A 194 -1.27 10.93 9.98
N ASP A 195 -0.94 10.91 8.69
CA ASP A 195 -1.86 11.41 7.67
C ASP A 195 -3.12 10.53 7.65
N TRP A 196 -2.93 9.20 7.67
CA TRP A 196 -3.99 8.21 7.60
C TRP A 196 -3.95 7.26 8.82
N LEU A 197 -5.11 6.92 9.37
CA LEU A 197 -5.25 5.91 10.41
C LEU A 197 -6.30 4.87 10.00
N LYS A 198 -5.85 3.64 9.76
CA LYS A 198 -6.72 2.53 9.37
C LYS A 198 -7.22 1.75 10.58
N LEU A 199 -8.54 1.64 10.75
CA LEU A 199 -9.20 0.91 11.82
C LEU A 199 -9.50 -0.53 11.38
N ASP A 200 -9.00 -1.55 12.11
CA ASP A 200 -9.31 -2.95 11.79
C ASP A 200 -10.75 -3.29 12.16
N MET A 201 -11.62 -3.36 11.14
CA MET A 201 -13.06 -3.58 11.33
C MET A 201 -13.43 -5.01 11.69
N ARG A 202 -12.45 -5.92 11.82
CA ARG A 202 -12.64 -7.24 12.43
C ARG A 202 -12.62 -7.19 13.95
N ARG A 203 -12.24 -6.06 14.52
CA ARG A 203 -12.24 -5.79 15.96
C ARG A 203 -13.56 -5.13 16.36
N THR A 204 -13.91 -5.22 17.63
CA THR A 204 -15.14 -4.64 18.14
C THR A 204 -14.96 -3.14 18.37
N TRP A 205 -15.68 -2.35 17.58
CA TRP A 205 -15.85 -0.91 17.78
C TRP A 205 -17.30 -0.65 18.16
N THR A 206 -17.58 0.29 19.05
CA THR A 206 -18.93 0.82 19.29
C THR A 206 -19.16 2.07 18.43
N ASP A 207 -20.41 2.39 18.13
CA ASP A 207 -20.73 3.57 17.32
C ASP A 207 -20.27 4.86 18.00
N ARG A 208 -20.39 4.93 19.33
CA ARG A 208 -19.86 6.04 20.14
C ARG A 208 -18.34 6.19 19.99
N GLN A 209 -17.60 5.08 19.95
CA GLN A 209 -16.15 5.12 19.75
C GLN A 209 -15.80 5.59 18.33
N LEU A 210 -16.49 5.08 17.30
CA LEU A 210 -16.27 5.51 15.92
C LEU A 210 -16.54 7.01 15.75
N SER A 211 -17.66 7.51 16.24
CA SER A 211 -18.00 8.95 16.18
C SER A 211 -17.04 9.81 16.99
N GLY A 212 -16.62 9.35 18.18
CA GLY A 212 -15.64 10.04 19.01
C GLY A 212 -14.27 10.11 18.34
N LEU A 213 -13.81 9.01 17.73
CA LEU A 213 -12.56 8.98 16.96
C LEU A 213 -12.65 9.90 15.74
N ARG A 214 -13.77 9.91 15.02
CA ARG A 214 -13.97 10.81 13.87
C ARG A 214 -13.85 12.28 14.28
N ALA A 215 -14.45 12.67 15.40
CA ALA A 215 -14.35 14.04 15.92
C ALA A 215 -12.89 14.41 16.27
N SER A 216 -12.17 13.52 16.96
CA SER A 216 -10.75 13.72 17.28
C SER A 216 -9.88 13.80 16.03
N ALA A 217 -10.14 12.95 15.03
CA ALA A 217 -9.42 12.92 13.77
C ALA A 217 -9.60 14.22 12.97
N GLU A 218 -10.78 14.86 13.03
CA GLU A 218 -11.00 16.16 12.40
C GLU A 218 -10.07 17.24 12.95
N GLY A 219 -10.02 17.35 14.28
CA GLY A 219 -9.19 18.35 14.95
C GLY A 219 -7.69 18.12 14.72
N ALA A 220 -7.29 16.86 14.51
CA ALA A 220 -5.90 16.47 14.26
C ALA A 220 -5.52 16.45 12.76
N GLY A 221 -6.47 16.66 11.84
CA GLY A 221 -6.23 16.55 10.40
C GLY A 221 -5.90 15.13 9.93
N VAL A 222 -6.36 14.10 10.65
CA VAL A 222 -6.11 12.68 10.36
C VAL A 222 -7.27 12.12 9.56
N THR A 223 -6.98 11.39 8.48
CA THR A 223 -8.00 10.67 7.72
C THR A 223 -8.22 9.27 8.31
N LEU A 224 -9.43 9.00 8.81
CA LEU A 224 -9.81 7.65 9.24
C LEU A 224 -10.27 6.80 8.05
N ILE A 225 -9.86 5.53 8.06
CA ILE A 225 -10.22 4.54 7.03
C ILE A 225 -10.63 3.23 7.70
N GLY A 226 -11.78 2.66 7.35
CA GLY A 226 -12.12 1.31 7.77
C GLY A 226 -11.39 0.27 6.92
N ARG A 227 -10.60 -0.63 7.51
CA ARG A 227 -9.93 -1.72 6.77
C ARG A 227 -10.50 -3.09 7.13
N ARG A 228 -10.37 -4.02 6.18
CA ARG A 228 -10.84 -5.41 6.29
C ARG A 228 -12.35 -5.50 6.53
N LEU A 229 -13.11 -4.64 5.85
CA LEU A 229 -14.58 -4.68 5.84
C LEU A 229 -15.08 -5.98 5.22
N GLN A 230 -16.02 -6.64 5.91
CA GLN A 230 -16.54 -7.98 5.54
C GLN A 230 -18.05 -8.00 5.28
N ASP A 231 -18.79 -7.01 5.78
CA ASP A 231 -20.25 -6.91 5.67
C ASP A 231 -20.70 -5.45 5.51
N ASP A 232 -21.93 -5.26 5.05
CA ASP A 232 -22.53 -3.94 4.83
C ASP A 232 -22.86 -3.22 6.14
N GLU A 233 -23.07 -3.96 7.24
CA GLU A 233 -23.30 -3.38 8.56
C GLU A 233 -22.09 -2.55 9.01
N ALA A 234 -20.88 -3.08 8.87
CA ALA A 234 -19.66 -2.35 9.19
C ALA A 234 -19.48 -1.11 8.30
N VAL A 235 -19.92 -1.17 7.03
CA VAL A 235 -19.90 -0.02 6.11
C VAL A 235 -20.86 1.07 6.58
N GLU A 236 -22.10 0.71 6.88
CA GLU A 236 -23.13 1.64 7.35
C GLU A 236 -22.70 2.33 8.64
N ARG A 237 -22.15 1.56 9.59
CA ARG A 237 -21.68 2.09 10.88
C ARG A 237 -20.54 3.10 10.71
N LEU A 238 -19.61 2.87 9.78
CA LEU A 238 -18.57 3.84 9.45
C LEU A 238 -19.16 5.11 8.82
N GLN A 239 -20.10 4.97 7.88
CA GLN A 239 -20.76 6.11 7.24
C GLN A 239 -21.56 6.94 8.25
N ASN A 240 -22.32 6.30 9.15
CA ASN A 240 -23.07 6.94 10.23
C ASN A 240 -22.15 7.68 11.20
N ALA A 241 -20.93 7.18 11.43
CA ALA A 241 -19.91 7.86 12.22
C ALA A 241 -19.17 8.98 11.46
N GLY A 242 -19.45 9.19 10.16
CA GLY A 242 -18.78 10.19 9.32
C GLY A 242 -17.41 9.77 8.80
N ILE A 243 -17.08 8.48 8.84
CA ILE A 243 -15.87 7.89 8.24
C ILE A 243 -16.21 7.44 6.82
N VAL A 244 -15.61 8.09 5.83
CA VAL A 244 -16.07 8.00 4.43
C VAL A 244 -15.21 7.09 3.55
N LEU A 245 -14.09 6.58 4.05
CA LEU A 245 -13.15 5.75 3.30
C LEU A 245 -13.09 4.33 3.87
N GLY A 246 -12.94 3.35 2.99
CA GLY A 246 -12.69 1.99 3.43
C GLY A 246 -12.00 1.10 2.41
N GLN A 247 -11.57 -0.06 2.91
CA GLN A 247 -10.98 -1.15 2.14
C GLN A 247 -11.48 -2.50 2.69
N GLY A 248 -11.93 -3.40 1.81
CA GLY A 248 -12.40 -4.72 2.19
C GLY A 248 -13.21 -5.41 1.09
N ARG A 249 -13.46 -6.71 1.26
CA ARG A 249 -14.07 -7.57 0.22
C ARG A 249 -15.51 -7.20 -0.11
N VAL A 250 -16.23 -6.60 0.84
CA VAL A 250 -17.64 -6.21 0.63
C VAL A 250 -17.80 -4.94 -0.21
N ILE A 251 -16.74 -4.13 -0.31
CA ILE A 251 -16.79 -2.82 -0.97
C ILE A 251 -15.93 -2.73 -2.22
N ALA A 252 -15.06 -3.71 -2.44
CA ALA A 252 -14.27 -3.83 -3.64
C ALA A 252 -13.87 -5.29 -3.90
N ASP A 253 -13.73 -5.60 -5.18
CA ASP A 253 -13.28 -6.92 -5.64
C ASP A 253 -11.81 -7.19 -5.26
N GLU A 254 -11.36 -8.41 -5.57
CA GLU A 254 -10.01 -8.88 -5.26
C GLU A 254 -8.89 -7.98 -5.84
N PRO A 255 -7.69 -7.99 -5.21
CA PRO A 255 -6.53 -7.25 -5.69
C PRO A 255 -6.25 -7.51 -7.18
N VAL A 256 -6.17 -6.43 -7.96
CA VAL A 256 -5.96 -6.50 -9.41
C VAL A 256 -4.47 -6.42 -9.77
N PRO A 257 -4.00 -7.11 -10.83
CA PRO A 257 -2.65 -6.89 -11.36
C PRO A 257 -2.53 -5.47 -11.95
N ALA A 258 -1.30 -5.00 -12.22
CA ALA A 258 -1.04 -3.67 -12.76
C ALA A 258 -1.88 -3.35 -14.01
N ARG A 259 -1.95 -4.27 -14.97
CA ARG A 259 -2.79 -4.17 -16.18
C ARG A 259 -4.28 -3.96 -15.92
N GLY A 260 -4.78 -4.39 -14.75
CA GLY A 260 -6.18 -4.29 -14.37
C GLY A 260 -6.57 -2.89 -13.86
N LEU A 261 -5.60 -2.03 -13.57
CA LEU A 261 -5.85 -0.67 -13.05
C LEU A 261 -6.64 0.20 -14.05
N HIS A 262 -6.47 0.00 -15.36
CA HIS A 262 -7.17 0.74 -16.40
C HIS A 262 -8.60 0.23 -16.70
N VAL A 263 -8.93 -1.00 -16.33
CA VAL A 263 -10.10 -1.71 -16.87
C VAL A 263 -11.41 -1.35 -16.15
N ARG A 264 -11.38 -0.64 -15.02
CA ARG A 264 -12.56 -0.45 -14.16
C ARG A 264 -13.23 0.94 -14.17
N ALA A 265 -12.87 1.82 -15.09
CA ALA A 265 -13.49 3.15 -15.19
C ALA A 265 -14.83 3.20 -15.95
N VAL A 266 -15.56 2.09 -16.10
CA VAL A 266 -16.93 2.10 -16.67
C VAL A 266 -17.88 1.33 -15.74
N PRO A 267 -18.76 2.02 -15.00
CA PRO A 267 -19.92 1.36 -14.41
C PRO A 267 -20.79 0.82 -15.54
N GLU A 268 -21.09 -0.48 -15.54
CA GLU A 268 -22.19 -1.01 -16.33
C GLU A 268 -23.47 -0.29 -15.88
N GLN A 269 -23.92 0.67 -16.69
CA GLN A 269 -25.27 1.18 -16.57
C GLN A 269 -26.21 0.00 -16.84
N HIS A 270 -26.95 -0.39 -15.80
CA HIS A 270 -28.14 -1.23 -15.93
C HIS A 270 -28.97 -0.72 -17.11
N LYS A 271 -28.96 -1.48 -18.21
CA LYS A 271 -30.00 -1.41 -19.23
C LYS A 271 -31.29 -1.97 -18.62
N LEU A 272 -31.98 -1.16 -17.82
CA LEU A 272 -33.44 -1.21 -17.82
C LEU A 272 -33.89 -0.34 -19.00
N GLU A 273 -34.25 -0.98 -20.11
CA GLU A 273 -35.43 -0.61 -20.88
C GLU A 273 -35.64 -1.54 -22.09
N ARG A 274 -36.88 -2.06 -22.18
CA ARG A 274 -37.61 -2.57 -23.36
C ARG A 274 -37.45 -4.05 -23.71
N ALA A 275 -38.35 -4.85 -23.15
CA ALA A 275 -39.48 -5.41 -23.91
C ALA A 275 -40.66 -5.65 -22.94
#